data_AF-A0A3B8XDA9-F1
#
_entry.id   AF-A0A3B8XDA9-F1
#
_cell.length_a   1.000
_cell.length_b   1.000
_cell.length_c   1.000
_cell.angle_alpha   90.00
_cell.angle_beta   90.00
_cell.angle_gamma   90.00
#
_symmetry.space_group_name_H-M   'P 1'
#
loop_
_entity.id
_entity.type
_entity.pdbx_description
1 polymer ?
#
loop_
_entity_poly.entity_id
_entity_poly.type
_entity_poly.pdbx_seq_one_letter_code
_entity_poly.pdbx_strand_id
1 'polypeptide(L)'
;MLAVSLVVLVLIAAESPTVFHGMVAGLGLPFAITAVLAVLAVATLMWRRVYRWYRVLTVVGVGSFVFAWGFGQVPYVLPGRLTIEQAAGAPAIEALLLGITVVALVLVVPSLLLLYTLDQRSALES
;
A
#
# COMPACT_ATOMS: atom_id res chain seq x y z
N MET A 1 -7.11 11.05 -13.14
CA MET A 1 -6.71 10.35 -11.90
C MET A 1 -7.92 9.70 -11.22
N LEU A 2 -8.90 10.44 -10.68
CA LEU A 2 -10.08 9.86 -10.02
C LEU A 2 -10.89 8.88 -10.90
N ALA A 3 -11.13 9.22 -12.16
CA ALA A 3 -11.81 8.33 -13.11
C ALA A 3 -11.07 7.00 -13.31
N VAL A 4 -9.73 7.02 -13.32
CA VAL A 4 -8.90 5.81 -13.47
C VAL A 4 -8.99 4.94 -12.21
N SER A 5 -8.91 5.54 -11.03
CA SER A 5 -9.07 4.82 -9.75
C SER A 5 -10.44 4.17 -9.62
N LEU A 6 -11.50 4.87 -10.09
CA LEU A 6 -12.85 4.33 -10.09
C LEU A 6 -13.00 3.16 -11.07
N VAL A 7 -12.42 3.29 -12.27
CA VAL A 7 -12.40 2.20 -13.28
C VAL A 7 -11.65 0.98 -12.76
N VAL A 8 -10.49 1.16 -12.12
CA VAL A 8 -9.74 0.06 -11.51
C VAL A 8 -10.54 -0.63 -10.41
N LEU A 9 -11.25 0.13 -9.56
CA LEU A 9 -12.11 -0.45 -8.52
C LEU A 9 -13.26 -1.29 -9.12
N VAL A 10 -13.89 -0.78 -10.18
CA VAL A 10 -14.95 -1.49 -10.90
C VAL A 10 -14.42 -2.76 -11.59
N LEU A 11 -13.23 -2.70 -12.19
CA LEU A 11 -12.56 -3.86 -12.79
C LEU A 11 -12.24 -4.93 -11.75
N ILE A 12 -11.69 -4.54 -10.59
CA ILE A 12 -11.40 -5.47 -9.48
C ILE A 12 -12.69 -6.14 -8.99
N ALA A 13 -13.77 -5.36 -8.85
CA ALA A 13 -15.08 -5.87 -8.43
C ALA A 13 -15.68 -6.85 -9.45
N ALA A 14 -15.44 -6.64 -10.75
CA ALA A 14 -15.95 -7.47 -11.82
C ALA A 14 -15.15 -8.77 -12.03
N GLU A 15 -13.81 -8.70 -11.95
CA GLU A 15 -12.94 -9.84 -12.28
C GLU A 15 -12.60 -10.73 -11.08
N SER A 16 -12.67 -10.22 -9.85
CA SER A 16 -12.26 -10.96 -8.64
C SER A 16 -13.19 -10.73 -7.44
N PRO A 17 -14.42 -11.28 -7.45
CA PRO A 17 -15.42 -11.02 -6.41
C PRO A 17 -14.98 -11.41 -4.99
N THR A 18 -14.10 -12.42 -4.88
CA THR A 18 -13.54 -12.91 -3.61
C THR A 18 -12.54 -11.93 -3.01
N VAL A 19 -11.64 -11.35 -3.84
CA VAL A 19 -10.68 -10.33 -3.39
C VAL A 19 -11.41 -9.05 -3.01
N PHE A 20 -12.41 -8.64 -3.81
CA PHE A 20 -13.25 -7.51 -3.50
C PHE A 20 -14.00 -7.69 -2.16
N HIS A 21 -14.58 -8.87 -1.91
CA HIS A 21 -15.18 -9.17 -0.61
C HIS A 21 -14.19 -9.10 0.55
N GLY A 22 -12.97 -9.61 0.41
CA GLY A 22 -11.97 -9.48 1.47
C GLY A 22 -11.50 -8.04 1.71
N MET A 23 -11.53 -7.19 0.68
CA MET A 23 -11.26 -5.76 0.79
C MET A 23 -12.40 -4.99 1.49
N VAL A 24 -13.66 -5.40 1.29
CA VAL A 24 -14.87 -4.67 1.74
C VAL A 24 -15.51 -5.27 2.99
N ALA A 25 -15.25 -6.53 3.33
CA ALA A 25 -15.83 -7.23 4.47
C ALA A 25 -14.79 -8.00 5.31
N GLY A 26 -13.50 -7.89 4.97
CA GLY A 26 -12.40 -8.59 5.64
C GLY A 26 -11.34 -7.64 6.23
N LEU A 27 -10.16 -8.21 6.49
CA LEU A 27 -9.01 -7.50 7.09
C LEU A 27 -8.51 -6.32 6.24
N GLY A 28 -8.87 -6.25 4.95
CA GLY A 28 -8.50 -5.15 4.06
C GLY A 28 -9.31 -3.86 4.26
N LEU A 29 -10.46 -3.92 4.93
CA LEU A 29 -11.38 -2.79 5.09
C LEU A 29 -10.77 -1.51 5.71
N PRO A 30 -10.05 -1.55 6.86
CA PRO A 30 -9.50 -0.33 7.44
C PRO A 30 -8.51 0.36 6.49
N PHE A 31 -7.74 -0.41 5.73
CA PHE A 31 -6.82 0.10 4.73
C PHE A 31 -7.55 0.66 3.51
N ALA A 32 -8.63 0.01 3.04
CA ALA A 32 -9.46 0.49 1.96
C ALA A 32 -10.11 1.85 2.32
N ILE A 33 -10.67 1.96 3.52
CA ILE A 33 -11.24 3.22 4.03
C ILE A 33 -10.16 4.30 4.08
N THR A 34 -8.99 3.99 4.64
CA THR A 34 -7.88 4.94 4.74
C THR A 34 -7.43 5.42 3.35
N ALA A 35 -7.36 4.52 2.37
CA ALA A 35 -7.01 4.85 0.99
C ALA A 35 -8.04 5.81 0.37
N VAL A 36 -9.33 5.52 0.51
CA VAL A 36 -10.41 6.38 0.00
C VAL A 36 -10.37 7.76 0.66
N LEU A 37 -10.27 7.82 1.99
CA LEU A 37 -10.21 9.09 2.73
C LEU A 37 -8.98 9.92 2.33
N ALA A 38 -7.83 9.29 2.16
CA ALA A 38 -6.62 9.96 1.71
C ALA A 38 -6.78 10.56 0.30
N VAL A 39 -7.37 9.81 -0.64
CA VAL A 39 -7.64 10.30 -2.00
C VAL A 39 -8.62 11.48 -1.99
N LEU A 40 -9.69 11.42 -1.19
CA LEU A 40 -10.65 12.51 -1.05
C LEU A 40 -10.00 13.76 -0.42
N ALA A 41 -9.15 13.57 0.60
CA ALA A 41 -8.40 14.65 1.23
C ALA A 41 -7.44 15.31 0.23
N VAL A 42 -6.72 14.52 -0.57
CA VAL A 42 -5.85 15.01 -1.65
C VAL A 42 -6.65 15.84 -2.67
N ALA A 43 -7.78 15.32 -3.16
CA ALA A 43 -8.63 16.03 -4.11
C ALA A 43 -9.15 17.36 -3.55
N THR A 44 -9.58 17.37 -2.29
CA THR A 44 -10.09 18.56 -1.60
C THR A 44 -9.00 19.61 -1.39
N LEU A 45 -7.80 19.19 -0.96
CA LEU A 45 -6.65 20.06 -0.79
C LEU A 45 -6.17 20.65 -2.11
N MET A 46 -6.20 19.86 -3.19
CA MET A 46 -5.87 20.31 -4.54
C MET A 46 -6.86 21.38 -5.03
N TRP A 47 -8.16 21.18 -4.81
CA TRP A 47 -9.18 22.19 -5.12
C TRP A 47 -8.95 23.49 -4.34
N ARG A 48 -8.58 23.37 -3.05
CA ARG A 48 -8.27 24.52 -2.18
C ARG A 48 -6.88 25.13 -2.43
N ARG A 49 -6.09 24.60 -3.38
CA ARG A 49 -4.71 25.01 -3.67
C ARG A 49 -3.76 24.95 -2.45
N VAL A 50 -4.00 24.02 -1.53
CA VAL A 50 -3.17 23.80 -0.33
C VAL A 50 -2.34 22.53 -0.52
N TYR A 51 -1.03 22.67 -0.75
CA TYR A 51 -0.17 21.54 -1.14
C TYR A 51 0.66 20.92 -0.01
N ARG A 52 0.62 21.51 1.21
CA ARG A 52 1.50 21.14 2.32
C ARG A 52 1.45 19.65 2.71
N TRP A 53 0.28 19.04 2.62
CA TRP A 53 0.04 17.64 3.04
C TRP A 53 -0.07 16.67 1.86
N TYR A 54 0.07 17.15 0.63
CA TYR A 54 -0.23 16.38 -0.58
C TYR A 54 0.62 15.11 -0.66
N ARG A 55 1.93 15.21 -0.40
CA ARG A 55 2.85 14.06 -0.46
C ARG A 55 2.51 13.00 0.58
N VAL A 56 2.32 13.40 1.84
CA VAL A 56 2.01 12.49 2.94
C VAL A 56 0.71 11.74 2.67
N LEU A 57 -0.36 12.45 2.31
CA LEU A 57 -1.64 11.81 2.00
C LEU A 57 -1.56 10.90 0.78
N THR A 58 -0.79 11.26 -0.24
CA THR A 58 -0.58 10.40 -1.41
C THR A 58 0.14 9.11 -1.01
N VAL A 59 1.21 9.19 -0.22
CA VAL A 59 1.95 8.02 0.28
C VAL A 59 1.05 7.12 1.14
N VAL A 60 0.30 7.72 2.08
CA VAL A 60 -0.65 6.99 2.93
C VAL A 60 -1.74 6.33 2.09
N GLY A 61 -2.31 7.05 1.13
CA GLY A 61 -3.38 6.54 0.28
C GLY A 61 -2.93 5.36 -0.58
N VAL A 62 -1.79 5.50 -1.27
CA VAL A 62 -1.23 4.44 -2.10
C VAL A 62 -0.80 3.24 -1.26
N GLY A 63 -0.07 3.47 -0.16
CA GLY A 63 0.35 2.40 0.74
C GLY A 63 -0.84 1.64 1.32
N SER A 64 -1.86 2.36 1.78
CA SER A 64 -3.09 1.76 2.30
C SER A 64 -3.83 0.97 1.22
N PHE A 65 -3.85 1.45 -0.03
CA PHE A 65 -4.46 0.68 -1.12
C PHE A 65 -3.75 -0.66 -1.37
N VAL A 66 -2.41 -0.66 -1.36
CA VAL A 66 -1.60 -1.89 -1.49
C VAL A 66 -1.89 -2.88 -0.35
N PHE A 67 -1.98 -2.39 0.89
CA PHE A 67 -2.35 -3.23 2.03
C PHE A 67 -3.78 -3.75 1.94
N ALA A 68 -4.74 -2.92 1.56
CA ALA A 68 -6.12 -3.35 1.37
C ALA A 68 -6.21 -4.52 0.39
N TRP A 69 -5.49 -4.43 -0.73
CA TRP A 69 -5.44 -5.49 -1.73
C TRP A 69 -4.76 -6.75 -1.18
N GLY A 70 -3.59 -6.61 -0.54
CA GLY A 70 -2.87 -7.75 0.03
C GLY A 70 -3.67 -8.52 1.09
N PHE A 71 -4.34 -7.80 1.99
CA PHE A 71 -5.22 -8.40 3.00
C PHE A 71 -6.54 -8.91 2.42
N GLY A 72 -7.00 -8.34 1.31
CA GLY A 72 -8.24 -8.73 0.65
C GLY A 72 -8.21 -10.13 0.06
N GLN A 73 -7.02 -10.67 -0.22
CA GLN A 73 -6.87 -12.03 -0.78
C GLN A 73 -6.47 -13.09 0.24
N VAL A 74 -6.30 -12.75 1.53
CA VAL A 74 -5.99 -13.73 2.60
C VAL A 74 -7.09 -14.81 2.66
N PRO A 75 -6.74 -16.12 2.72
CA PRO A 75 -5.41 -16.70 3.00
C PRO A 75 -4.57 -17.05 1.75
N TYR A 76 -4.87 -16.49 0.59
CA TYR A 76 -4.26 -16.85 -0.68
C TYR A 76 -3.13 -15.91 -1.11
N VAL A 77 -2.11 -16.50 -1.75
CA VAL A 77 -1.12 -15.77 -2.58
C VAL A 77 -1.63 -15.69 -4.01
N LEU A 78 -2.23 -16.78 -4.50
CA LEU A 78 -2.95 -16.84 -5.77
C LEU A 78 -4.37 -17.35 -5.50
N PRO A 79 -5.40 -16.48 -5.55
CA PRO A 79 -6.78 -16.83 -5.21
C PRO A 79 -7.26 -18.12 -5.89
N GLY A 80 -7.76 -19.05 -5.08
CA GLY A 80 -8.31 -20.33 -5.54
C GLY A 80 -7.28 -21.36 -6.02
N ARG A 81 -5.97 -21.08 -5.92
CA ARG A 81 -4.91 -22.01 -6.38
C ARG A 81 -3.80 -22.25 -5.37
N LEU A 82 -3.36 -21.22 -4.64
CA LEU A 82 -2.20 -21.31 -3.75
C LEU A 82 -2.41 -20.48 -2.48
N THR A 83 -2.43 -21.14 -1.33
CA THR A 83 -2.49 -20.47 -0.02
C THR A 83 -1.13 -19.98 0.45
N ILE A 84 -1.10 -19.03 1.39
CA ILE A 84 0.13 -18.55 2.02
C ILE A 84 0.88 -19.69 2.70
N GLU A 85 0.17 -20.56 3.42
CA GLU A 85 0.76 -21.74 4.07
C GLU A 85 1.35 -22.73 3.05
N GLN A 86 0.70 -22.92 1.90
CA GLN A 86 1.22 -23.79 0.84
C GLN A 86 2.41 -23.18 0.10
N ALA A 87 2.49 -21.85 0.05
CA ALA A 87 3.59 -21.11 -0.55
C ALA A 87 4.80 -20.95 0.40
N ALA A 88 4.65 -21.29 1.68
CA ALA A 88 5.69 -21.14 2.68
C ALA A 88 6.91 -22.01 2.36
N GLY A 89 8.10 -21.45 2.60
CA GLY A 89 9.37 -22.14 2.39
C GLY A 89 9.70 -23.13 3.51
N ALA A 90 10.89 -23.72 3.45
CA ALA A 90 11.41 -24.47 4.60
C ALA A 90 11.54 -23.53 5.83
N PRO A 91 11.10 -23.93 7.04
CA PRO A 91 10.97 -23.01 8.18
C PRO A 91 12.24 -22.22 8.52
N ALA A 92 13.42 -22.85 8.40
CA ALA A 92 14.69 -22.18 8.67
C ALA A 92 15.04 -21.10 7.63
N ILE A 93 14.74 -21.35 6.36
CA ILE A 93 14.99 -20.39 5.27
C ILE A 93 13.97 -19.26 5.34
N GLU A 94 12.70 -19.58 5.62
CA GLU A 94 11.64 -18.58 5.79
C GLU A 94 11.97 -17.62 6.93
N ALA A 95 12.35 -18.13 8.11
CA ALA A 95 12.76 -17.30 9.24
C ALA A 95 13.97 -16.41 8.92
N LEU A 96 14.96 -16.95 8.18
CA LEU A 96 16.12 -16.18 7.73
C LEU A 96 15.72 -15.06 6.77
N LEU A 97 14.88 -15.35 5.77
CA LEU A 97 14.43 -14.36 4.79
C LEU A 97 13.57 -13.27 5.44
N LEU A 98 12.74 -13.62 6.42
CA LEU A 98 12.01 -12.63 7.23
C LEU A 98 12.97 -11.74 8.02
N GLY A 99 14.00 -12.32 8.64
CA GLY A 99 15.06 -11.57 9.32
C GLY A 99 15.78 -10.60 8.39
N ILE A 100 16.20 -11.06 7.21
CA ILE A 100 16.84 -10.23 6.18
C ILE A 100 15.90 -9.11 5.73
N THR A 101 14.61 -9.40 5.54
CA THR A 101 13.61 -8.40 5.14
C THR A 101 13.46 -7.31 6.21
N VAL A 102 13.41 -7.69 7.49
CA VAL A 102 13.37 -6.73 8.60
C VAL A 102 14.64 -5.86 8.63
N VAL A 103 15.81 -6.47 8.51
CA VAL A 103 17.09 -5.73 8.45
C VAL A 103 17.10 -4.77 7.26
N ALA A 104 16.66 -5.21 6.08
CA ALA A 104 16.57 -4.38 4.89
C ALA A 104 15.61 -3.20 5.11
N LEU A 105 14.44 -3.40 5.73
CA LEU A 105 13.53 -2.31 6.06
C LEU A 105 14.15 -1.30 7.03
N VAL A 106 14.83 -1.78 8.09
CA VAL A 106 15.49 -0.92 9.08
C VAL A 106 16.64 -0.12 8.49
N LEU A 107 17.32 -0.63 7.47
CA LEU A 107 18.39 0.11 6.79
C LEU A 107 17.85 1.04 5.70
N VAL A 108 17.00 0.53 4.81
CA VAL A 108 16.57 1.24 3.60
C VAL A 108 15.58 2.35 3.93
N VAL A 109 14.59 2.11 4.80
CA VAL A 109 13.54 3.11 5.07
C VAL A 109 14.14 4.39 5.68
N PRO A 110 14.99 4.35 6.73
CA PRO A 110 15.60 5.55 7.27
C PRO A 110 16.53 6.25 6.28
N SER A 111 17.29 5.51 5.47
CA SER A 111 18.15 6.09 4.44
C SER A 111 17.34 6.87 3.40
N LEU A 112 16.22 6.31 2.93
CA LEU A 112 15.33 7.02 2.00
C LEU A 112 14.69 8.24 2.66
N LEU A 113 14.20 8.12 3.90
CA LEU A 113 13.63 9.25 4.63
C LEU A 113 14.64 10.40 4.81
N LEU A 114 15.88 10.06 5.17
CA LEU A 114 16.96 11.03 5.30
C LEU A 114 17.25 11.69 3.95
N LEU A 115 17.43 10.90 2.89
CA LEU A 115 17.68 11.39 1.54
C LEU A 115 16.58 12.35 1.07
N TYR A 116 15.31 11.94 1.17
CA TYR A 116 14.19 12.79 0.79
C TYR A 116 14.07 14.06 1.62
N THR A 117 14.51 14.03 2.89
CA THR A 117 14.48 15.21 3.76
C THR A 117 15.59 16.19 3.39
N LEU A 118 16.79 15.70 3.07
CA LEU A 118 17.92 16.53 2.64
C LEU A 118 17.66 17.17 1.28
N ASP A 119 17.15 16.38 0.33
CA ASP A 119 16.72 16.83 -1.00
C ASP A 119 15.68 17.96 -0.90
N GLN A 120 14.64 17.76 -0.08
CA GLN A 120 13.60 18.78 0.13
C GLN A 120 14.09 20.06 0.81
N ARG A 121 15.26 20.04 1.46
CA ARG A 121 15.85 21.20 2.13
C ARG A 121 16.85 21.95 1.25
N SER A 122 17.01 21.57 -0.04
CA SER A 122 18.02 22.12 -0.95
C SER A 122 19.47 21.99 -0.43
N ALA A 123 19.71 21.09 0.52
CA ALA A 123 21.02 20.92 1.15
C ALA A 123 21.99 20.06 0.31
N LEU A 124 21.56 19.59 -0.86
CA LEU A 124 22.36 18.82 -1.81
C LEU A 124 22.91 19.68 -2.96
N GLU A 125 22.54 20.97 -3.04
CA GLU A 125 22.94 21.91 -4.10
C GLU A 125 24.02 22.93 -3.67
N SER A 126 24.80 22.66 -2.61
CA SER A 126 25.93 23.52 -2.21
C SER A 126 27.20 23.25 -2.99
#